data_AF-A0A356KX52-F1
#
_entry.id   AF-A0A356KX52-F1
#
_cell.length_a   1.000
_cell.length_b   1.000
_cell.length_c   1.000
_cell.angle_alpha   90.00
_cell.angle_beta   90.00
_cell.angle_gamma   90.00
#
_symmetry.space_group_name_H-M   'P 1'
#
loop_
_entity.id
_entity.type
_entity.pdbx_description
1 polymer ?
#
loop_
_entity_poly.entity_id
_entity_poly.type
_entity_poly.pdbx_seq_one_letter_code
_entity_poly.pdbx_strand_id
1 'polypeptide(L)'
;MSDLTRPAELRRLIEDSGHAFGVIEKAVETLRDRLETLEPDDEDVVEILRAHLLAIGSPSDVLKLFTLEMIERAATPEQAEAIYVEVLEVLARSPIRPERTYPVERAVVKKLGDKGVERALSALAVLAGREVYPLSRTAARAVAAIVGSTDQDAITDRLKRDDLPEASAPDELSEGVKRALFPQKRSSTKSSQARRRELTRQNALPDLAAAGLRPETDRARQQRLKLIVRGADRDPKRCGNCDQLGPARVGHMVPPSRGGTDLPGNLVVLCRECFRRLPRTRAEAFDEEGAPNAAAPGQLSLF
;
A
#
# COMPACT_ATOMS: atom_id res chain seq x y z
N MET A 1 26.56 -25.10 21.74
CA MET A 1 26.01 -23.94 20.99
C MET A 1 25.17 -24.54 19.89
N SER A 2 23.86 -24.40 19.97
CA SER A 2 22.93 -24.94 18.97
C SER A 2 23.30 -24.38 17.60
N ASP A 3 23.21 -25.24 16.59
CA ASP A 3 23.58 -24.90 15.22
C ASP A 3 22.44 -24.08 14.61
N LEU A 4 22.43 -22.77 14.93
CA LEU A 4 21.46 -21.74 14.50
C LEU A 4 21.41 -21.54 12.97
N THR A 5 21.77 -22.56 12.21
CA THR A 5 21.77 -22.62 10.76
C THR A 5 20.58 -23.40 10.23
N ARG A 6 19.92 -24.26 11.04
CA ARG A 6 18.77 -25.07 10.60
C ARG A 6 17.45 -24.29 10.67
N PRO A 7 16.57 -24.36 9.64
CA PRO A 7 15.25 -23.71 9.66
C PRO A 7 14.44 -24.01 10.93
N ALA A 8 14.36 -25.26 11.36
CA ALA A 8 13.68 -25.64 12.61
C ALA A 8 14.21 -24.90 13.86
N GLU A 9 15.52 -24.68 13.95
CA GLU A 9 16.14 -23.99 15.09
C GLU A 9 15.90 -22.48 15.03
N LEU A 10 15.91 -21.90 13.82
CA LEU A 10 15.57 -20.50 13.59
C LEU A 10 14.09 -20.22 13.91
N ARG A 11 13.17 -21.12 13.53
CA ARG A 11 11.75 -21.02 13.88
C ARG A 11 11.56 -21.05 15.39
N ARG A 12 12.17 -22.01 16.09
CA ARG A 12 12.11 -22.08 17.56
C ARG A 12 12.65 -20.81 18.21
N LEU A 13 13.75 -20.26 17.69
CA LEU A 13 14.30 -19.00 18.18
C LEU A 13 13.30 -17.83 18.02
N ILE A 14 12.57 -17.77 16.91
CA ILE A 14 11.51 -16.79 16.70
C ILE A 14 10.37 -16.99 17.72
N GLU A 15 9.91 -18.22 17.92
CA GLU A 15 8.84 -18.56 18.87
C GLU A 15 9.25 -18.22 20.31
N ASP A 16 10.45 -18.63 20.74
CA ASP A 16 11.00 -18.36 22.07
C ASP A 16 11.22 -16.87 22.33
N SER A 17 11.52 -16.09 21.28
CA SER A 17 11.64 -14.63 21.37
C SER A 17 10.30 -13.91 21.47
N GLY A 18 9.17 -14.62 21.36
CA GLY A 18 7.85 -14.02 21.27
C GLY A 18 7.67 -13.21 19.99
N HIS A 19 8.27 -13.66 18.88
CA HIS A 19 8.25 -13.00 17.57
C HIS A 19 8.89 -11.60 17.57
N ALA A 20 10.02 -11.43 18.25
CA ALA A 20 10.76 -10.16 18.24
C ALA A 20 11.28 -9.83 16.83
N PHE A 21 11.00 -8.63 16.32
CA PHE A 21 11.33 -8.22 14.94
C PHE A 21 12.81 -8.43 14.58
N GLY A 22 13.74 -8.02 15.44
CA GLY A 22 15.17 -8.19 15.18
C GLY A 22 15.64 -9.66 15.14
N VAL A 23 14.96 -10.55 15.86
CA VAL A 23 15.22 -12.00 15.79
C VAL A 23 14.71 -12.57 14.48
N ILE A 24 13.53 -12.13 14.04
CA ILE A 24 12.94 -12.52 12.76
C ILE A 24 13.79 -12.03 11.58
N GLU A 25 14.26 -10.77 11.60
CA GLU A 25 15.17 -10.27 10.57
C GLU A 25 16.46 -11.07 10.51
N LYS A 26 17.08 -11.36 11.67
CA LYS A 26 18.31 -12.15 11.71
C LYS A 26 18.10 -13.59 11.21
N ALA A 27 16.97 -14.19 11.51
CA ALA A 27 16.60 -15.50 10.98
C ALA A 27 16.46 -15.48 9.45
N VAL A 28 15.80 -14.46 8.89
CA VAL A 28 15.65 -14.30 7.44
C VAL A 28 16.97 -14.00 6.75
N GLU A 29 17.85 -13.17 7.33
CA GLU A 29 19.22 -12.98 6.82
C GLU A 29 19.97 -14.31 6.75
N THR A 30 19.88 -15.11 7.82
CA THR A 30 20.54 -16.42 7.89
C THR A 30 20.00 -17.39 6.83
N LEU A 31 18.69 -17.36 6.54
CA LEU A 31 18.10 -18.11 5.42
C LEU A 31 18.58 -17.58 4.06
N ARG A 32 18.68 -16.26 3.91
CA ARG A 32 19.12 -15.61 2.66
C ARG A 32 20.53 -16.03 2.27
N ASP A 33 21.45 -16.08 3.23
CA ASP A 33 22.83 -16.51 3.01
C ASP A 33 22.95 -17.98 2.54
N ARG A 34 21.84 -18.73 2.61
CA ARG A 34 21.76 -20.16 2.31
C ARG A 34 20.73 -20.51 1.25
N LEU A 35 20.23 -19.53 0.51
CA LEU A 35 19.16 -19.68 -0.50
C LEU A 35 19.38 -20.87 -1.44
N GLU A 36 20.61 -21.14 -1.86
CA GLU A 36 20.96 -22.23 -2.78
C GLU A 36 20.78 -23.64 -2.18
N THR A 37 20.66 -23.74 -0.86
CA THR A 37 20.58 -25.01 -0.12
C THR A 37 19.25 -25.22 0.58
N LEU A 38 18.31 -24.27 0.44
CA LEU A 38 16.99 -24.36 1.06
C LEU A 38 16.01 -25.08 0.16
N GLU A 39 15.29 -26.04 0.72
CA GLU A 39 14.12 -26.62 0.06
C GLU A 39 12.97 -25.62 0.16
N PRO A 40 12.36 -25.19 -0.96
CA PRO A 40 11.36 -24.14 -0.98
C PRO A 40 10.03 -24.54 -0.33
N ASP A 41 9.79 -25.83 -0.12
CA ASP A 41 8.63 -26.42 0.53
C ASP A 41 8.87 -26.82 2.00
N ASP A 42 10.05 -26.51 2.56
CA ASP A 42 10.34 -26.69 3.99
C ASP A 42 9.37 -25.84 4.84
N GLU A 43 8.56 -26.52 5.66
CA GLU A 43 7.53 -25.91 6.51
C GLU A 43 8.12 -24.84 7.45
N ASP A 44 9.33 -25.06 7.98
CA ASP A 44 9.96 -24.11 8.89
C ASP A 44 10.46 -22.87 8.15
N VAL A 45 10.96 -23.02 6.92
CA VAL A 45 11.29 -21.88 6.06
C VAL A 45 10.03 -21.05 5.78
N VAL A 46 8.92 -21.70 5.44
CA VAL A 46 7.63 -21.04 5.18
C VAL A 46 7.14 -20.29 6.42
N GLU A 47 7.22 -20.88 7.62
CA GLU A 47 6.78 -20.21 8.85
C GLU A 47 7.70 -19.06 9.27
N ILE A 48 9.01 -19.16 9.06
CA ILE A 48 9.95 -18.04 9.28
C ILE A 48 9.62 -16.88 8.35
N LEU A 49 9.42 -17.17 7.06
CA LEU A 49 9.02 -16.15 6.10
C LEU A 49 7.66 -15.57 6.47
N ARG A 50 6.67 -16.38 6.87
CA ARG A 50 5.38 -15.88 7.36
C ARG A 50 5.54 -14.97 8.57
N ALA A 51 6.35 -15.34 9.55
CA ALA A 51 6.63 -14.51 10.72
C ALA A 51 7.25 -13.17 10.31
N HIS A 52 8.17 -13.18 9.35
CA HIS A 52 8.76 -11.96 8.78
C HIS A 52 7.73 -11.10 8.06
N LEU A 53 6.87 -11.70 7.25
CA LEU A 53 5.78 -11.00 6.56
C LEU A 53 4.82 -10.34 7.56
N LEU A 54 4.42 -11.07 8.61
CA LEU A 54 3.55 -10.57 9.68
C LEU A 54 4.23 -9.46 10.50
N ALA A 55 5.56 -9.55 10.68
CA ALA A 55 6.33 -8.56 11.41
C ALA A 55 6.61 -7.28 10.60
N ILE A 56 6.73 -7.40 9.27
CA ILE A 56 6.85 -6.29 8.32
C ILE A 56 5.56 -5.48 8.21
N GLY A 57 4.39 -6.15 8.27
CA GLY A 57 3.09 -5.49 8.28
C GLY A 57 2.09 -6.07 7.30
N SER A 58 1.28 -5.20 6.68
CA SER A 58 0.22 -5.63 5.76
C SER A 58 0.80 -6.26 4.48
N PRO A 59 0.03 -7.03 3.70
CA PRO A 59 0.46 -7.52 2.38
C PRO A 59 1.00 -6.41 1.45
N SER A 60 0.54 -5.17 1.64
CA SER A 60 1.03 -4.00 0.90
C SER A 60 2.45 -3.60 1.31
N ASP A 61 2.80 -3.77 2.59
CA ASP A 61 4.13 -3.43 3.13
C ASP A 61 5.17 -4.47 2.67
N VAL A 62 4.78 -5.74 2.66
CA VAL A 62 5.54 -6.84 2.06
C VAL A 62 5.85 -6.57 0.60
N LEU A 63 4.82 -6.26 -0.19
CA LEU A 63 4.96 -6.07 -1.62
C LEU A 63 5.81 -4.85 -1.97
N LYS A 64 5.68 -3.78 -1.17
CA LYS A 64 6.55 -2.62 -1.24
C LYS A 64 8.01 -2.99 -0.99
N LEU A 65 8.31 -3.72 0.09
CA LEU A 65 9.69 -4.13 0.39
C LEU A 65 10.26 -5.05 -0.69
N PHE A 66 9.48 -6.04 -1.13
CA PHE A 66 9.86 -6.93 -2.20
C PHE A 66 10.19 -6.17 -3.49
N THR A 67 9.33 -5.22 -3.87
CA THR A 67 9.55 -4.37 -5.04
C THR A 67 10.82 -3.53 -4.90
N LEU A 68 11.05 -2.91 -3.73
CA LEU A 68 12.26 -2.10 -3.50
C LEU A 68 13.54 -2.96 -3.57
N GLU A 69 13.55 -4.13 -2.92
CA GLU A 69 14.67 -5.06 -2.93
C GLU A 69 15.00 -5.54 -4.34
N MET A 70 14.00 -5.88 -5.15
CA MET A 70 14.22 -6.26 -6.55
C MET A 70 14.86 -5.11 -7.34
N ILE A 71 14.41 -3.87 -7.13
CA ILE A 71 14.90 -2.69 -7.83
C ILE A 71 16.34 -2.36 -7.41
N GLU A 72 16.68 -2.50 -6.12
CA GLU A 72 18.02 -2.25 -5.59
C GLU A 72 19.07 -3.22 -6.16
N ARG A 73 18.65 -4.42 -6.56
CA ARG A 73 19.53 -5.42 -7.21
C ARG A 73 19.83 -5.12 -8.67
N ALA A 74 19.15 -4.17 -9.29
CA ALA A 74 19.43 -3.78 -10.67
C ALA A 74 20.79 -3.06 -10.76
N ALA A 75 21.74 -3.66 -11.48
CA ALA A 75 23.05 -3.05 -11.71
C ALA A 75 23.01 -1.97 -12.82
N THR A 76 21.97 -1.97 -13.65
CA THR A 76 21.81 -1.05 -14.79
C THR A 76 20.38 -0.52 -14.90
N PRO A 77 20.17 0.66 -15.53
CA PRO A 77 18.83 1.18 -15.81
C PRO A 77 17.92 0.24 -16.61
N GLU A 78 18.50 -0.52 -17.54
CA GLU A 78 17.81 -1.49 -18.39
C GLU A 78 17.35 -2.69 -17.57
N GLN A 79 18.20 -3.19 -16.67
CA GLN A 79 17.81 -4.25 -15.72
C GLN A 79 16.73 -3.78 -14.76
N ALA A 80 16.80 -2.52 -14.29
CA ALA A 80 15.76 -1.97 -13.44
C ALA A 80 14.40 -1.91 -14.17
N GLU A 81 14.41 -1.60 -15.46
CA GLU A 81 13.21 -1.60 -16.29
C GLU A 81 12.65 -3.01 -16.52
N ALA A 82 13.50 -4.00 -16.77
CA ALA A 82 13.08 -5.40 -16.84
C ALA A 82 12.44 -5.86 -15.53
N ILE A 83 13.07 -5.54 -14.39
CA ILE A 83 12.53 -5.81 -13.05
C ILE A 83 11.18 -5.11 -12.83
N TYR A 84 11.03 -3.86 -13.28
CA TYR A 84 9.75 -3.16 -13.19
C TYR A 84 8.63 -3.91 -13.92
N VAL A 85 8.91 -4.39 -15.13
CA VAL A 85 7.95 -5.17 -15.92
C VAL A 85 7.59 -6.46 -15.18
N GLU A 86 8.59 -7.20 -14.69
CA GLU A 86 8.38 -8.44 -13.92
C GLU A 86 7.50 -8.22 -12.68
N VAL A 87 7.78 -7.16 -11.92
CA VAL A 87 6.95 -6.78 -10.77
C VAL A 87 5.50 -6.55 -11.20
N LEU A 88 5.26 -5.82 -12.29
CA LEU A 88 3.89 -5.59 -12.78
C LEU A 88 3.20 -6.87 -13.23
N GLU A 89 3.91 -7.77 -13.91
CA GLU A 89 3.37 -9.07 -14.33
C GLU A 89 2.96 -9.91 -13.12
N VAL A 90 3.81 -9.97 -12.08
CA VAL A 90 3.49 -10.65 -10.83
C VAL A 90 2.27 -10.02 -10.16
N LEU A 91 2.21 -8.69 -10.09
CA LEU A 91 1.05 -7.98 -9.54
C LEU A 91 -0.24 -8.20 -10.33
N ALA A 92 -0.14 -8.26 -11.66
CA ALA A 92 -1.28 -8.50 -12.53
C ALA A 92 -1.87 -9.90 -12.30
N ARG A 93 -1.02 -10.91 -12.13
CA ARG A 93 -1.41 -12.31 -11.86
C ARG A 93 -1.80 -12.56 -10.40
N SER A 94 -1.30 -11.74 -9.48
CA SER A 94 -1.49 -11.95 -8.04
C SER A 94 -2.97 -11.79 -7.64
N PRO A 95 -3.56 -12.73 -6.88
CA PRO A 95 -4.90 -12.56 -6.34
C PRO A 95 -4.96 -11.49 -5.24
N ILE A 96 -3.81 -11.07 -4.71
CA ILE A 96 -3.71 -10.11 -3.62
C ILE A 96 -4.27 -8.75 -4.08
N ARG A 97 -5.27 -8.26 -3.35
CA ARG A 97 -5.73 -6.87 -3.41
C ARG A 97 -5.19 -6.17 -2.17
N PRO A 98 -4.29 -5.21 -2.32
CA PRO A 98 -3.68 -4.57 -1.17
C PRO A 98 -4.74 -3.73 -0.44
N GLU A 99 -4.60 -3.63 0.87
CA GLU A 99 -5.48 -2.77 1.68
C GLU A 99 -5.05 -1.30 1.64
N ARG A 100 -3.83 -1.02 1.20
CA ARG A 100 -3.22 0.32 1.14
C ARG A 100 -2.84 0.68 -0.30
N THR A 101 -2.68 1.98 -0.54
CA THR A 101 -2.17 2.48 -1.83
C THR A 101 -0.80 1.86 -2.11
N TYR A 102 -0.50 1.58 -3.38
CA TYR A 102 0.79 1.11 -3.89
C TYR A 102 1.73 2.28 -4.25
N PRO A 103 2.44 2.95 -3.33
CA PRO A 103 3.21 4.13 -3.69
C PRO A 103 4.38 3.82 -4.61
N VAL A 104 5.10 2.71 -4.36
CA VAL A 104 6.29 2.33 -5.12
C VAL A 104 5.86 1.79 -6.48
N GLU A 105 4.89 0.89 -6.51
CA GLU A 105 4.39 0.28 -7.74
C GLU A 105 3.68 1.33 -8.60
N ARG A 106 3.03 2.34 -8.01
CA ARG A 106 2.53 3.49 -8.79
C ARG A 106 3.65 4.30 -9.43
N ALA A 107 4.77 4.51 -8.73
CA ALA A 107 5.93 5.20 -9.29
C ALA A 107 6.54 4.38 -10.44
N VAL A 108 6.62 3.06 -10.27
CA VAL A 108 7.05 2.10 -11.30
C VAL A 108 6.12 2.16 -12.53
N VAL A 109 4.81 2.01 -12.33
CA VAL A 109 3.79 2.13 -13.39
C VAL A 109 3.91 3.45 -14.13
N LYS A 110 4.02 4.57 -13.41
CA LYS A 110 4.17 5.89 -14.02
C LYS A 110 5.44 5.95 -14.88
N LYS A 111 6.58 5.49 -14.35
CA LYS A 111 7.87 5.50 -15.05
C LYS A 111 7.84 4.66 -16.34
N LEU A 112 7.19 3.49 -16.31
CA LEU A 112 7.01 2.65 -17.50
C LEU A 112 6.12 3.32 -18.55
N GLY A 113 5.03 3.97 -18.12
CA GLY A 113 4.17 4.75 -19.00
C GLY A 113 4.89 5.95 -19.63
N ASP A 114 5.61 6.73 -18.82
CA ASP A 114 6.37 7.91 -19.28
C ASP A 114 7.46 7.54 -20.30
N LYS A 115 8.03 6.32 -20.20
CA LYS A 115 9.03 5.79 -21.13
C LYS A 115 8.44 5.08 -22.36
N GLY A 116 7.14 4.80 -22.39
CA GLY A 116 6.54 4.06 -23.49
C GLY A 116 6.95 2.59 -23.56
N VAL A 117 7.15 1.92 -22.41
CA VAL A 117 7.64 0.53 -22.38
C VAL A 117 6.54 -0.45 -22.83
N GLU A 118 6.56 -0.79 -24.11
CA GLU A 118 5.52 -1.63 -24.78
C GLU A 118 5.30 -2.98 -24.09
N ARG A 119 6.36 -3.67 -23.66
CA ARG A 119 6.24 -4.98 -22.98
C ARG A 119 5.39 -4.93 -21.70
N ALA A 120 5.24 -3.76 -21.07
CA ALA A 120 4.42 -3.60 -19.87
C ALA A 120 2.92 -3.49 -20.17
N LEU A 121 2.52 -3.30 -21.43
CA LEU A 121 1.18 -2.88 -21.83
C LEU A 121 0.10 -3.83 -21.31
N SER A 122 0.28 -5.13 -21.52
CA SER A 122 -0.64 -6.17 -21.07
C SER A 122 -0.83 -6.19 -19.55
N ALA A 123 0.26 -6.16 -18.79
CA ALA A 123 0.21 -6.14 -17.32
C ALA A 123 -0.45 -4.86 -16.79
N LEU A 124 -0.16 -3.71 -17.42
CA LEU A 124 -0.76 -2.43 -17.07
C LEU A 124 -2.28 -2.42 -17.34
N ALA A 125 -2.74 -3.00 -18.44
CA ALA A 125 -4.16 -3.10 -18.76
C ALA A 125 -4.90 -3.97 -17.74
N VAL A 126 -4.32 -5.11 -17.35
CA VAL A 126 -4.85 -5.96 -16.26
C VAL A 126 -4.97 -5.15 -14.97
N LEU A 127 -3.90 -4.46 -14.54
CA LEU A 127 -3.89 -3.65 -13.32
C LEU A 127 -4.91 -2.50 -13.36
N ALA A 128 -5.13 -1.90 -14.52
CA ALA A 128 -6.17 -0.89 -14.72
C ALA A 128 -7.58 -1.46 -14.46
N GLY A 129 -7.84 -2.70 -14.86
CA GLY A 129 -9.11 -3.39 -14.65
C GLY A 129 -9.38 -3.84 -13.21
N ARG A 130 -8.38 -3.87 -12.31
CA ARG A 130 -8.54 -4.40 -10.94
C ARG A 130 -9.29 -3.51 -9.95
N GLU A 131 -9.60 -2.27 -10.31
CA GLU A 131 -10.28 -1.29 -9.46
C GLU A 131 -9.56 -0.98 -8.12
N VAL A 132 -8.24 -1.18 -8.08
CA VAL A 132 -7.39 -0.83 -6.93
C VAL A 132 -6.92 0.61 -7.08
N TYR A 133 -7.76 1.56 -6.67
CA TYR A 133 -7.42 2.97 -6.73
C TYR A 133 -6.42 3.36 -5.63
N PRO A 134 -5.40 4.20 -5.93
CA PRO A 134 -5.16 4.95 -7.17
C PRO A 134 -4.26 4.24 -8.20
N LEU A 135 -3.83 2.98 -7.96
CA LEU A 135 -2.96 2.25 -8.90
C LEU A 135 -3.66 2.04 -10.24
N SER A 136 -4.90 1.54 -10.25
CA SER A 136 -5.64 1.26 -11.48
C SER A 136 -5.75 2.47 -12.40
N ARG A 137 -6.01 3.67 -11.84
CA ARG A 137 -6.02 4.92 -12.61
C ARG A 137 -4.64 5.30 -13.14
N THR A 138 -3.58 5.03 -12.38
CA THR A 138 -2.20 5.29 -12.81
C THR A 138 -1.80 4.34 -13.95
N ALA A 139 -2.19 3.07 -13.85
CA ALA A 139 -1.97 2.06 -14.88
C ALA A 139 -2.73 2.38 -16.16
N ALA A 140 -3.99 2.79 -16.05
CA ALA A 140 -4.80 3.19 -17.20
C ALA A 140 -4.20 4.38 -17.95
N ARG A 141 -3.61 5.35 -17.24
CA ARG A 141 -2.88 6.47 -17.84
C ARG A 141 -1.58 6.02 -18.52
N ALA A 142 -0.86 5.08 -17.93
CA ALA A 142 0.34 4.50 -18.54
C ALA A 142 0.01 3.74 -19.83
N VAL A 143 -1.09 2.96 -19.85
CA VAL A 143 -1.60 2.32 -21.07
C VAL A 143 -1.89 3.37 -22.13
N ALA A 144 -2.65 4.42 -21.81
CA ALA A 144 -2.98 5.47 -22.77
C ALA A 144 -1.74 6.20 -23.30
N ALA A 145 -0.71 6.39 -22.46
CA ALA A 145 0.56 6.99 -22.87
C ALA A 145 1.34 6.09 -23.85
N ILE A 146 1.42 4.79 -23.58
CA ILE A 146 2.10 3.81 -24.45
C ILE A 146 1.36 3.70 -25.79
N VAL A 147 0.03 3.59 -25.77
CA VAL A 147 -0.81 3.49 -26.98
C VAL A 147 -0.82 4.82 -27.76
N GLY A 148 -0.59 5.96 -27.08
CA GLY A 148 -0.74 7.30 -27.64
C GLY A 148 -2.21 7.71 -27.83
N SER A 149 -3.15 7.01 -27.22
CA SER A 149 -4.59 7.26 -27.34
C SER A 149 -5.35 6.83 -26.08
N THR A 150 -6.44 7.52 -25.78
CA THR A 150 -7.43 7.11 -24.76
C THR A 150 -8.64 6.40 -25.39
N ASP A 151 -8.66 6.27 -26.71
CA ASP A 151 -9.73 5.59 -27.44
C ASP A 151 -9.71 4.09 -27.17
N GLN A 152 -10.89 3.51 -26.92
CA GLN A 152 -11.01 2.11 -26.50
C GLN A 152 -10.60 1.16 -27.62
N ASP A 153 -11.01 1.44 -28.86
CA ASP A 153 -10.72 0.58 -29.99
C ASP A 153 -9.22 0.58 -30.31
N ALA A 154 -8.58 1.76 -30.23
CA ALA A 154 -7.12 1.87 -30.35
C ALA A 154 -6.37 1.05 -29.27
N ILE A 155 -6.85 1.07 -28.02
CA ILE A 155 -6.26 0.28 -26.92
C ILE A 155 -6.48 -1.22 -27.16
N THR A 156 -7.70 -1.63 -27.52
CA THR A 156 -8.04 -3.02 -27.88
C THR A 156 -7.15 -3.54 -29.00
N ASP A 157 -7.01 -2.78 -30.09
CA ASP A 157 -6.22 -3.16 -31.24
C ASP A 157 -4.73 -3.27 -30.91
N ARG A 158 -4.24 -2.41 -30.00
CA ARG A 158 -2.87 -2.52 -29.51
C ARG A 158 -2.67 -3.77 -28.67
N LEU A 159 -3.59 -4.06 -27.74
CA LEU A 159 -3.55 -5.26 -26.88
C LEU A 159 -3.65 -6.56 -27.69
N LYS A 160 -4.39 -6.59 -28.80
CA LYS A 160 -4.46 -7.75 -29.71
C LYS A 160 -3.15 -8.10 -30.40
N ARG A 161 -2.22 -7.14 -30.51
CA ARG A 161 -0.89 -7.34 -31.11
C ARG A 161 0.14 -7.84 -30.11
N ASP A 162 -0.19 -7.81 -28.82
CA ASP A 162 0.65 -8.26 -27.74
C ASP A 162 0.27 -9.71 -27.39
N ASP A 163 1.24 -10.57 -27.08
CA ASP A 163 0.99 -11.95 -26.66
C ASP A 163 0.39 -11.95 -25.25
N LEU A 164 -0.92 -11.70 -25.18
CA LEU A 164 -1.67 -11.64 -23.93
C LEU A 164 -1.68 -13.00 -23.23
N PRO A 165 -1.72 -13.02 -21.89
CA PRO A 165 -2.03 -14.24 -21.16
C PRO A 165 -3.40 -14.76 -21.61
N GLU A 166 -3.50 -16.07 -21.94
CA GLU A 166 -4.71 -16.73 -22.50
C GLU A 166 -6.01 -16.43 -21.74
N ALA A 167 -5.92 -16.06 -20.46
CA ALA A 167 -7.06 -15.82 -19.58
C ALA A 167 -7.66 -14.40 -19.67
N SER A 168 -7.15 -13.49 -20.50
CA SER A 168 -7.62 -12.09 -20.55
C SER A 168 -8.02 -11.66 -21.95
N ALA A 169 -9.33 -11.48 -22.18
CA ALA A 169 -9.85 -10.97 -23.44
C ALA A 169 -9.45 -9.49 -23.63
N PRO A 170 -8.86 -9.09 -24.78
CA PRO A 170 -8.44 -7.71 -25.05
C PRO A 170 -9.56 -6.67 -24.84
N ASP A 171 -10.80 -7.03 -25.18
CA ASP A 171 -11.97 -6.16 -25.06
C ASP A 171 -12.34 -5.88 -23.59
N GLU A 172 -12.22 -6.89 -22.71
CA GLU A 172 -12.48 -6.71 -21.27
C GLU A 172 -11.40 -5.85 -20.61
N LEU A 173 -10.15 -6.03 -21.04
CA LEU A 173 -9.03 -5.22 -20.56
C LEU A 173 -9.16 -3.76 -20.98
N SER A 174 -9.51 -3.49 -22.24
CA SER A 174 -9.71 -2.12 -22.73
C SER A 174 -10.90 -1.44 -22.06
N GLU A 175 -11.98 -2.18 -21.78
CA GLU A 175 -13.10 -1.67 -20.99
C GLU A 175 -12.66 -1.32 -19.56
N GLY A 176 -11.87 -2.18 -18.91
CA GLY A 176 -11.27 -1.93 -17.60
C GLY A 176 -10.44 -0.66 -17.57
N VAL A 177 -9.59 -0.46 -18.59
CA VAL A 177 -8.79 0.78 -18.77
C VAL A 177 -9.69 2.00 -18.90
N LYS A 178 -10.73 1.93 -19.74
CA LYS A 178 -11.69 3.03 -19.92
C LYS A 178 -12.42 3.38 -18.63
N ARG A 179 -12.89 2.38 -17.88
CA ARG A 179 -13.54 2.58 -16.57
C ARG A 179 -12.62 3.27 -15.57
N ALA A 180 -11.33 2.91 -15.57
CA ALA A 180 -10.33 3.53 -14.69
C ALA A 180 -9.93 4.95 -15.12
N LEU A 181 -9.97 5.28 -16.42
CA LEU A 181 -9.74 6.63 -16.94
C LEU A 181 -10.93 7.57 -16.64
N PHE A 182 -12.15 7.06 -16.82
CA PHE A 182 -13.39 7.82 -16.76
C PHE A 182 -14.39 7.15 -15.79
N PRO A 183 -14.17 7.25 -14.47
CA PRO A 183 -15.09 6.68 -13.49
C PRO A 183 -16.47 7.34 -13.64
N GLN A 184 -17.50 6.55 -13.96
CA GLN A 184 -18.87 7.07 -14.04
C GLN A 184 -19.33 7.54 -12.65
N LYS A 185 -19.83 8.78 -12.58
CA LYS A 185 -20.46 9.34 -11.36
C LYS A 185 -21.70 8.51 -11.01
N ARG A 186 -21.59 7.58 -10.06
CA ARG A 186 -22.76 6.87 -9.52
C ARG A 186 -23.68 7.86 -8.81
N SER A 187 -24.93 7.94 -9.25
CA SER A 187 -25.97 8.78 -8.64
C SER A 187 -26.24 8.32 -7.20
N SER A 188 -25.98 9.20 -6.22
CA SER A 188 -26.26 8.92 -4.82
C SER A 188 -27.78 9.02 -4.59
N THR A 189 -28.43 7.90 -4.24
CA THR A 189 -29.84 7.90 -3.84
C THR A 189 -29.96 7.64 -2.34
N LYS A 190 -30.85 8.43 -1.74
CA LYS A 190 -31.16 8.66 -0.32
C LYS A 190 -31.31 7.44 0.62
N SER A 191 -31.20 6.20 0.13
CA SER A 191 -31.41 4.98 0.95
C SER A 191 -30.27 4.69 1.93
N SER A 192 -29.06 5.15 1.63
CA SER A 192 -27.87 4.87 2.44
C SER A 192 -27.82 5.66 3.76
N GLN A 193 -28.39 6.87 3.80
CA GLN A 193 -28.47 7.68 5.02
C GLN A 193 -29.49 7.13 6.03
N ALA A 194 -30.62 6.57 5.56
CA ALA A 194 -31.64 5.98 6.42
C ALA A 194 -31.11 4.71 7.13
N ARG A 195 -30.40 3.84 6.41
CA ARG A 195 -29.81 2.62 6.95
C ARG A 195 -28.69 2.90 7.98
N ARG A 196 -27.97 4.01 7.81
CA ARG A 196 -26.90 4.44 8.72
C ARG A 196 -27.42 4.90 10.08
N ARG A 197 -28.56 5.61 10.11
CA ARG A 197 -29.19 6.05 11.37
C ARG A 197 -29.71 4.87 12.19
N GLU A 198 -30.19 3.82 11.51
CA GLU A 198 -30.67 2.59 12.14
C GLU A 198 -29.53 1.77 12.76
N LEU A 199 -28.43 1.56 12.02
CA LEU A 199 -27.25 0.81 12.50
C LEU A 199 -26.49 1.52 13.64
N THR A 200 -26.51 2.84 13.69
CA THR A 200 -25.88 3.62 14.78
C THR A 200 -26.71 3.56 16.06
N ARG A 201 -28.04 3.38 15.95
CA ARG A 201 -28.94 3.14 17.09
C ARG A 201 -28.78 1.73 17.66
N GLN A 202 -28.55 0.74 16.81
CA GLN A 202 -28.43 -0.67 17.21
C GLN A 202 -27.07 -1.04 17.81
N ASN A 203 -26.00 -0.28 17.51
CA ASN A 203 -24.63 -0.55 17.99
C ASN A 203 -24.16 0.37 19.14
N ALA A 204 -25.07 1.05 19.84
CA ALA A 204 -24.73 1.75 21.07
C ALA A 204 -24.38 0.74 22.16
N LEU A 205 -23.08 0.47 22.35
CA LEU A 205 -22.56 -0.27 23.50
C LEU A 205 -22.97 0.42 24.81
N PRO A 206 -23.24 -0.36 25.89
CA PRO A 206 -23.63 0.22 27.16
C PRO A 206 -22.53 1.08 27.79
N ASP A 207 -23.01 2.03 28.57
CA ASP A 207 -22.36 3.23 29.11
C ASP A 207 -21.01 2.97 29.81
N LEU A 208 -19.89 3.31 29.13
CA LEU A 208 -18.53 3.31 29.69
C LEU A 208 -18.36 4.27 30.88
N ALA A 209 -19.35 5.14 31.15
CA ALA A 209 -19.39 5.99 32.33
C ALA A 209 -19.50 5.21 33.65
N ALA A 210 -20.02 3.97 33.62
CA ALA A 210 -20.20 3.14 34.82
C ALA A 210 -18.88 2.60 35.44
N ALA A 211 -17.76 2.64 34.71
CA ALA A 211 -16.49 2.05 35.13
C ALA A 211 -15.48 3.04 35.73
N GLY A 212 -15.80 4.33 35.85
CA GLY A 212 -14.90 5.35 36.44
C GLY A 212 -13.61 5.63 35.65
N LEU A 213 -13.42 4.99 34.49
CA LEU A 213 -12.28 5.19 33.61
C LEU A 213 -12.49 6.45 32.76
N ARG A 214 -11.83 7.55 33.14
CA ARG A 214 -11.81 8.75 32.31
C ARG A 214 -11.11 8.44 30.98
N PRO A 215 -11.64 8.89 29.83
CA PRO A 215 -10.98 8.71 28.56
C PRO A 215 -9.59 9.35 28.59
N GLU A 216 -8.59 8.61 28.13
CA GLU A 216 -7.19 9.06 28.09
C GLU A 216 -7.06 10.33 27.24
N THR A 217 -6.35 11.34 27.76
CA THR A 217 -6.10 12.58 27.00
C THR A 217 -5.15 12.31 25.82
N ASP A 218 -5.31 13.02 24.69
CA ASP A 218 -4.42 12.88 23.52
C ASP A 218 -2.94 13.10 23.90
N ARG A 219 -2.66 13.96 24.88
CA ARG A 219 -1.30 14.20 25.40
C ARG A 219 -0.73 12.99 26.12
N ALA A 220 -1.48 12.37 27.02
CA ALA A 220 -1.07 11.17 27.74
C ALA A 220 -0.86 9.99 26.77
N ARG A 221 -1.79 9.81 25.83
CA ARG A 221 -1.68 8.81 24.76
C ARG A 221 -0.42 9.01 23.92
N GLN A 222 -0.14 10.24 23.47
CA GLN A 222 1.06 10.53 22.69
C GLN A 222 2.36 10.30 23.49
N GLN A 223 2.36 10.57 24.79
CA GLN A 223 3.52 10.27 25.64
C GLN A 223 3.76 8.77 25.75
N ARG A 224 2.70 7.97 26.00
CA ARG A 224 2.79 6.50 26.05
C ARG A 224 3.36 5.94 24.75
N LEU A 225 2.79 6.33 23.61
CA LEU A 225 3.23 5.83 22.30
C LEU A 225 4.69 6.21 21.99
N LYS A 226 5.15 7.39 22.42
CA LYS A 226 6.56 7.80 22.28
C LYS A 226 7.51 6.95 23.12
N LEU A 227 7.08 6.49 24.30
CA LEU A 227 7.88 5.57 25.12
C LEU A 227 8.03 4.21 24.45
N ILE A 228 6.95 3.69 23.85
CA ILE A 228 6.99 2.41 23.11
C ILE A 228 7.93 2.52 21.89
N VAL A 229 7.85 3.63 21.14
CA VAL A 229 8.74 3.89 20.01
C VAL A 229 10.21 3.97 20.44
N ARG A 230 10.51 4.66 21.55
CA ARG A 230 11.86 4.72 22.12
C ARG A 230 12.36 3.37 22.60
N GLY A 231 11.50 2.57 23.23
CA GLY A 231 11.84 1.22 23.67
C GLY A 231 12.14 0.26 22.52
N ALA A 232 11.69 0.59 21.31
CA ALA A 232 12.03 -0.09 20.06
C ALA A 232 13.18 0.61 19.30
N ASP A 233 13.99 1.41 19.98
CA ASP A 233 15.18 2.10 19.47
C ASP A 233 14.95 3.05 18.28
N ARG A 234 13.73 3.59 18.16
CA ARG A 234 13.37 4.58 17.13
C ARG A 234 13.33 5.99 17.73
N ASP A 235 13.87 6.98 17.01
CA ASP A 235 13.84 8.38 17.45
C ASP A 235 12.42 8.98 17.30
N PRO A 236 11.73 9.35 18.39
CA PRO A 236 10.40 9.95 18.33
C PRO A 236 10.40 11.40 17.81
N LYS A 237 11.57 11.97 17.46
CA LYS A 237 11.71 13.27 16.80
C LYS A 237 12.01 13.15 15.30
N ARG A 238 12.34 11.97 14.79
CA ARG A 238 12.63 11.76 13.38
C ARG A 238 11.40 11.25 12.65
N CYS A 239 10.99 11.94 11.60
CA CYS A 239 9.85 11.52 10.78
C CYS A 239 10.19 10.26 9.98
N GLY A 240 9.47 9.16 10.19
CA GLY A 240 9.65 7.90 9.44
C GLY A 240 9.17 7.95 7.98
N ASN A 241 8.72 9.10 7.47
CA ASN A 241 8.30 9.27 6.07
C ASN A 241 9.18 10.26 5.28
N CYS A 242 9.72 11.30 5.91
CA CYS A 242 10.54 12.31 5.23
C CYS A 242 11.87 12.61 5.93
N ASP A 243 12.22 11.84 6.97
CA ASP A 243 13.45 11.95 7.75
C ASP A 243 13.71 13.29 8.46
N GLN A 244 12.80 14.26 8.37
CA GLN A 244 12.95 15.52 9.08
C GLN A 244 12.98 15.31 10.60
N LEU A 245 13.98 15.93 11.23
CA LEU A 245 14.11 16.02 12.68
C LEU A 245 13.27 17.18 13.21
N GLY A 246 12.48 16.94 14.25
CA GLY A 246 11.70 17.99 14.89
C GLY A 246 10.48 17.47 15.67
N PRO A 247 9.50 18.36 15.94
CA PRO A 247 8.27 17.96 16.61
C PRO A 247 7.47 16.97 15.76
N ALA A 248 7.47 15.70 16.18
CA ALA A 248 6.72 14.62 15.54
C ALA A 248 5.65 14.02 16.48
N ARG A 249 4.63 13.43 15.86
CA ARG A 249 3.54 12.68 16.51
C ARG A 249 3.67 11.19 16.20
N VAL A 250 3.25 10.37 17.14
CA VAL A 250 3.14 8.92 16.90
C VAL A 250 1.71 8.63 16.45
N GLY A 251 1.60 8.06 15.26
CA GLY A 251 0.36 7.57 14.68
C GLY A 251 0.33 6.06 14.68
N HIS A 252 -0.88 5.52 14.65
CA HIS A 252 -1.12 4.12 14.32
C HIS A 252 -1.20 3.96 12.80
N MET A 253 -0.51 2.97 12.25
CA MET A 253 -0.62 2.63 10.83
C MET A 253 -1.95 1.93 10.53
N VAL A 254 -2.37 1.03 11.42
CA VAL A 254 -3.73 0.48 11.49
C VAL A 254 -4.43 1.10 12.70
N PRO A 255 -5.54 1.83 12.53
CA PRO A 255 -6.29 2.41 13.64
C PRO A 255 -6.79 1.33 14.62
N PRO A 256 -6.92 1.62 15.92
CA PRO A 256 -7.51 0.69 16.89
C PRO A 256 -8.91 0.21 16.52
N SER A 257 -9.71 1.06 15.85
CA SER A 257 -11.03 0.71 15.34
C SER A 257 -11.04 -0.36 14.24
N ARG A 258 -9.87 -0.69 13.67
CA ARG A 258 -9.68 -1.75 12.68
C ARG A 258 -8.76 -2.86 13.21
N GLY A 259 -8.68 -3.03 14.53
CA GLY A 259 -7.85 -4.06 15.17
C GLY A 259 -6.37 -3.69 15.33
N GLY A 260 -6.01 -2.43 15.06
CA GLY A 260 -4.63 -1.97 15.27
C GLY A 260 -4.23 -1.92 16.75
N THR A 261 -3.02 -2.36 17.04
CA THR A 261 -2.48 -2.43 18.41
C THR A 261 -1.47 -1.31 18.69
N ASP A 262 -1.10 -1.14 19.96
CA ASP A 262 -0.01 -0.23 20.38
C ASP A 262 1.39 -0.87 20.21
N LEU A 263 1.49 -2.02 19.53
CA LEU A 263 2.77 -2.69 19.30
C LEU A 263 3.70 -1.82 18.45
N PRO A 264 5.03 -1.84 18.69
CA PRO A 264 5.98 -1.00 17.96
C PRO A 264 5.82 -1.08 16.43
N GLY A 265 5.59 -2.28 15.89
CA GLY A 265 5.40 -2.51 14.46
C GLY A 265 4.16 -1.82 13.86
N ASN A 266 3.17 -1.42 14.66
CA ASN A 266 1.99 -0.68 14.19
C ASN A 266 2.10 0.85 14.43
N LEU A 267 3.19 1.32 15.04
CA LEU A 267 3.40 2.72 15.38
C LEU A 267 4.37 3.38 14.39
N VAL A 268 4.01 4.59 13.92
CA VAL A 268 4.85 5.40 13.03
C VAL A 268 5.02 6.82 13.57
N VAL A 269 6.26 7.33 13.56
CA VAL A 269 6.59 8.71 13.95
C VAL A 269 6.50 9.60 12.72
N LEU A 270 5.67 10.64 12.75
CA LEU A 270 5.49 11.53 11.60
C LEU A 270 5.56 12.99 12.02
N CYS A 271 6.20 13.82 11.19
CA CYS A 271 6.11 15.27 11.30
C CYS A 271 4.65 15.72 11.04
N ARG A 272 4.33 16.97 11.40
CA ARG A 272 2.98 17.51 11.27
C ARG A 272 2.44 17.41 9.84
N GLU A 273 3.27 17.60 8.83
CA GLU A 273 2.88 17.55 7.42
C GLU A 273 2.58 16.12 6.97
N CYS A 274 3.48 15.17 7.23
CA CYS A 274 3.27 13.77 6.89
C CYS A 274 2.09 13.17 7.67
N PHE A 275 1.92 13.56 8.93
CA PHE A 275 0.78 13.11 9.74
C PHE A 275 -0.57 13.60 9.20
N ARG A 276 -0.63 14.79 8.58
CA ARG A 276 -1.86 15.29 7.91
C ARG A 276 -2.18 14.52 6.64
N ARG A 277 -1.17 13.94 5.98
CA ARG A 277 -1.32 13.15 4.76
C ARG A 277 -1.75 11.71 5.03
N LEU A 278 -1.69 11.24 6.28
CA LEU A 278 -2.30 9.96 6.65
C LEU A 278 -3.82 10.04 6.42
N PRO A 279 -4.41 9.05 5.74
CA PRO A 279 -5.86 8.94 5.66
C PRO A 279 -6.40 8.79 7.08
N ARG A 280 -7.01 9.86 7.60
CA ARG A 280 -7.76 9.78 8.86
C ARG A 280 -8.89 8.77 8.64
N THR A 281 -9.28 8.05 9.68
CA THR A 281 -10.57 7.34 9.74
C THR A 281 -11.71 8.35 9.60
N ARG A 282 -11.93 8.81 8.37
CA ARG A 282 -13.24 9.13 7.82
C ARG A 282 -13.74 7.81 7.26
N ALA A 283 -14.95 7.41 7.63
CA ALA A 283 -15.65 6.33 6.93
C ALA A 283 -16.08 6.74 5.49
N GLU A 284 -15.51 7.83 4.95
CA GLU A 284 -15.81 8.44 3.67
C GLU A 284 -14.55 9.12 3.11
N ALA A 285 -13.90 8.48 2.14
CA ALA A 285 -13.06 9.18 1.16
C ALA A 285 -13.42 8.69 -0.24
N PHE A 286 -14.73 8.73 -0.53
CA PHE A 286 -15.27 9.00 -1.85
C PHE A 286 -16.24 10.17 -1.63
N ASP A 287 -15.74 11.37 -1.91
CA ASP A 287 -16.47 12.55 -2.38
C ASP A 287 -15.41 13.64 -2.63
N GLU A 288 -15.04 13.77 -3.91
CA GLU A 288 -14.48 14.98 -4.54
C GLU A 288 -15.46 16.14 -4.32
N GLU A 289 -15.16 17.43 -4.30
CA GLU A 289 -14.00 18.27 -4.59
C GLU A 289 -14.36 19.66 -4.05
N GLY A 290 -13.36 20.44 -3.66
CA GLY A 290 -13.48 21.90 -3.51
C GLY A 290 -12.34 22.53 -4.27
N ALA A 291 -12.61 22.87 -5.53
CA ALA A 291 -11.72 23.39 -6.55
C ALA A 291 -11.13 24.79 -6.20
N PRO A 292 -10.18 25.31 -7.00
CA PRO A 292 -9.30 26.43 -6.64
C PRO A 292 -9.99 27.78 -6.82
N ASN A 293 -9.66 28.75 -5.96
CA ASN A 293 -9.95 30.16 -6.17
C ASN A 293 -8.89 30.75 -7.11
N ALA A 294 -9.26 31.03 -8.37
CA ALA A 294 -8.57 32.00 -9.20
C ALA A 294 -9.53 32.58 -10.26
N ALA A 295 -9.92 33.84 -10.07
CA ALA A 295 -9.86 34.93 -11.05
C ALA A 295 -10.99 35.97 -10.83
N ALA A 296 -10.56 37.23 -10.71
CA ALA A 296 -11.40 38.41 -10.83
C ALA A 296 -12.08 38.50 -12.21
N PRO A 297 -13.25 39.15 -12.32
CA PRO A 297 -13.90 39.37 -13.61
C PRO A 297 -13.50 40.72 -14.22
N GLY A 298 -13.41 40.75 -15.55
CA GLY A 298 -13.88 41.88 -16.36
C GLY A 298 -12.81 42.71 -17.07
N GLN A 299 -12.66 42.48 -18.38
CA GLN A 299 -12.46 43.59 -19.32
C GLN A 299 -13.75 44.43 -19.38
N LEU A 300 -13.63 45.76 -19.34
CA LEU A 300 -14.26 46.71 -20.27
C LEU A 300 -13.80 48.14 -19.92
N SER A 301 -13.19 48.82 -20.89
CA SER A 301 -12.87 50.25 -20.82
C SER A 301 -14.12 51.10 -21.03
N LEU A 302 -14.21 52.26 -20.37
CA LEU A 302 -14.66 53.55 -20.92
C LEU A 302 -14.69 54.61 -19.80
N PHE A 303 -14.14 55.79 -20.12
CA PHE A 303 -13.87 56.99 -19.32
C PHE A 303 -12.58 57.00 -18.48
#